data_AF-A0A7J8QM25-F1
#
_entry.id   AF-A0A7J8QM25-F1
#
_cell.length_a   1.000
_cell.length_b   1.000
_cell.length_c   1.000
_cell.angle_alpha   90.00
_cell.angle_beta   90.00
_cell.angle_gamma   90.00
#
_symmetry.space_group_name_H-M   'P 1'
#
loop_
_entity.id
_entity.type
_entity.pdbx_description
1 polymer ?
#
loop_
_entity_poly.entity_id
_entity_poly.type
_entity_poly.pdbx_seq_one_letter_code
_entity_poly.pdbx_strand_id
1 'polypeptide(L)'
;HKFVFWYTRRTPGVRTQTAYEDNIKKIVDFSTVEGFWVCYCHLARPSTLPSPTDLHLFKEGIRPLWEDSANCNGGKWIIRFKKVVSGRFWEDLVLALVGDQLDYGDDVCGAVLSIRFNEDILSVWNRNASDHQAVMALRDSIKRHLKLPHSYVMEYKPHDASLRDNSSYRNTWLR
;
A
#
# COMPACT_ATOMS: atom_id res chain seq x y z
N HIS A 1 14.98 -2.04 7.45
CA HIS A 1 15.17 -2.16 5.98
C HIS A 1 15.38 -0.77 5.35
N LYS A 2 15.94 -0.68 4.14
CA LYS A 2 15.90 0.54 3.32
C LYS A 2 14.56 0.61 2.57
N PHE A 3 13.96 1.78 2.48
CA PHE A 3 12.64 1.99 1.88
C PHE A 3 12.66 3.09 0.83
N VAL A 4 11.66 3.07 -0.05
CA VAL A 4 11.49 4.00 -1.15
C VAL A 4 10.04 4.48 -1.21
N PHE A 5 9.85 5.80 -1.21
CA PHE A 5 8.58 6.42 -1.54
C PHE A 5 8.42 6.53 -3.05
N TRP A 6 7.23 6.17 -3.55
CA TRP A 6 6.84 6.34 -4.94
C TRP A 6 5.50 7.05 -5.02
N TYR A 7 5.20 7.65 -6.16
CA TYR A 7 3.86 8.13 -6.46
C TYR A 7 3.43 7.75 -7.88
N THR A 8 2.13 7.50 -8.02
CA THR A 8 1.47 7.34 -9.31
C THR A 8 0.30 8.31 -9.37
N ARG A 9 0.18 9.09 -10.44
CA ARG A 9 -0.99 9.93 -10.69
C ARG A 9 -1.64 9.48 -12.00
N ARG A 10 -2.94 9.22 -11.97
CA ARG A 10 -3.71 8.93 -13.19
C ARG A 10 -4.56 10.14 -13.52
N THR A 11 -4.53 10.61 -14.75
CA THR A 11 -5.44 11.68 -15.21
C THR A 11 -6.73 11.04 -15.70
N PRO A 12 -7.89 11.27 -15.05
CA PRO A 12 -9.16 10.70 -15.50
C PRO A 12 -9.46 11.13 -16.94
N GLY A 13 -9.90 10.20 -17.79
CA GLY A 13 -10.30 10.48 -19.17
C GLY A 13 -9.15 10.54 -20.20
N VAL A 14 -7.89 10.54 -19.77
CA VAL A 14 -6.75 10.42 -20.69
C VAL A 14 -6.42 8.93 -20.84
N ARG A 15 -6.69 8.36 -22.02
CA ARG A 15 -6.09 7.09 -22.44
C ARG A 15 -4.61 7.33 -22.70
N THR A 16 -3.80 7.28 -21.66
CA THR A 16 -2.35 7.21 -21.83
C THR A 16 -2.02 5.88 -22.50
N GLN A 17 -1.38 5.92 -23.68
CA GLN A 17 -0.80 4.74 -24.35
C GLN A 17 0.43 4.20 -23.59
N THR A 18 0.96 4.96 -22.64
CA THR A 18 2.06 4.55 -21.77
C THR A 18 1.60 3.51 -20.75
N ALA A 19 2.45 2.51 -20.54
CA ALA A 19 2.17 1.42 -19.61
C ALA A 19 1.99 1.97 -18.19
N TYR A 20 1.25 1.26 -17.34
CA TYR A 20 1.09 1.65 -15.93
C TYR A 20 2.47 1.87 -15.25
N GLU A 21 3.46 1.08 -15.65
CA GLU A 21 4.86 1.18 -15.22
C GLU A 21 5.52 2.54 -15.50
N ASP A 22 5.14 3.24 -16.56
CA ASP A 22 5.75 4.53 -16.93
C ASP A 22 5.24 5.67 -16.03
N ASN A 23 4.11 5.46 -15.36
CA ASN A 23 3.48 6.45 -14.51
C ASN A 23 3.92 6.36 -13.04
N ILE A 24 4.65 5.29 -12.67
CA ILE A 24 5.18 5.13 -11.31
C ILE A 24 6.51 5.85 -11.17
N LYS A 25 6.55 6.85 -10.29
CA LYS A 25 7.72 7.70 -10.11
C LYS A 25 8.29 7.55 -8.73
N LYS A 26 9.58 7.21 -8.67
CA LYS A 26 10.37 7.24 -7.43
C LYS A 26 10.43 8.69 -6.93
N ILE A 27 10.09 8.92 -5.66
CA ILE A 27 10.21 10.23 -5.02
C ILE A 27 11.56 10.33 -4.32
N VAL A 28 11.78 9.44 -3.34
CA VAL A 28 12.95 9.48 -2.46
C VAL A 28 13.14 8.12 -1.77
N ASP A 29 14.37 7.79 -1.42
CA ASP A 29 14.72 6.62 -0.62
C ASP A 29 15.44 7.01 0.67
N PHE A 30 15.32 6.17 1.70
CA PHE A 30 15.92 6.39 3.01
C PHE A 30 16.24 5.06 3.69
N SER A 31 17.31 5.06 4.50
CA SER A 31 17.78 3.90 5.26
C SER A 31 17.91 4.14 6.76
N THR A 32 17.61 5.36 7.23
CA THR A 32 17.66 5.72 8.66
C THR A 32 16.34 6.38 9.09
N VAL A 33 16.12 6.46 10.40
CA VAL A 33 14.93 7.10 10.99
C VAL A 33 14.93 8.61 10.72
N GLU A 34 16.09 9.25 10.79
CA GLU A 34 16.26 10.67 10.46
C GLU A 34 15.98 10.91 8.97
N GLY A 35 16.49 10.03 8.10
CA GLY A 35 16.21 10.08 6.67
C GLY A 35 14.73 9.93 6.38
N PHE A 36 14.04 9.03 7.08
CA PHE A 36 12.58 8.91 7.01
C PHE A 36 11.89 10.24 7.33
N TRP A 37 12.20 10.86 8.48
CA TRP A 37 11.54 12.11 8.89
C TRP A 37 11.86 13.29 7.97
N VAL A 38 13.11 13.40 7.49
CA VAL A 38 13.48 14.40 6.48
C VAL A 38 12.63 14.23 5.22
N CYS A 39 12.42 13.00 4.76
CA CYS A 39 11.56 12.74 3.60
C CYS A 39 10.09 13.04 3.90
N TYR A 40 9.55 12.39 4.93
CA TYR A 40 8.11 12.34 5.23
C TYR A 40 7.54 13.71 5.56
N CYS A 41 8.24 14.52 6.37
CA CYS A 41 7.79 15.86 6.75
C CYS A 41 7.67 16.84 5.56
N HIS A 42 8.37 16.57 4.44
CA HIS A 42 8.32 17.39 3.24
C HIS A 42 7.39 16.83 2.16
N LEU A 43 6.80 15.65 2.36
CA LEU A 43 5.79 15.11 1.45
C LEU A 43 4.48 15.88 1.59
N ALA A 44 3.78 16.05 0.47
CA ALA A 44 2.41 16.54 0.49
C ALA A 44 1.53 15.59 1.31
N ARG A 45 0.71 16.16 2.20
CA ARG A 45 -0.19 15.36 3.05
C ARG A 45 -1.19 14.60 2.17
N PRO A 46 -1.61 13.39 2.56
CA PRO A 46 -2.61 12.63 1.82
C PRO A 46 -3.89 13.42 1.48
N SER A 47 -4.35 14.27 2.40
CA SER A 47 -5.55 15.09 2.24
C SER A 47 -5.43 16.19 1.17
N THR A 48 -4.22 16.55 0.77
CA THR A 48 -3.95 17.58 -0.26
C THR A 48 -3.62 17.00 -1.62
N LEU A 49 -3.50 15.67 -1.74
CA LEU A 49 -3.18 15.01 -3.00
C LEU A 49 -4.40 15.02 -3.94
N PRO A 50 -4.20 15.29 -5.24
CA PRO A 50 -5.29 15.25 -6.21
C PRO A 50 -5.79 13.81 -6.41
N SER A 51 -7.09 13.62 -6.56
CA SER A 51 -7.65 12.32 -6.93
C SER A 51 -7.64 12.13 -8.46
N PRO A 52 -7.30 10.94 -9.00
CA PRO A 52 -6.74 9.78 -8.31
C PRO A 52 -5.21 9.84 -8.21
N THR A 53 -4.68 9.61 -7.00
CA THR A 53 -3.24 9.46 -6.73
C THR A 53 -3.00 8.24 -5.88
N ASP A 54 -1.92 7.53 -6.13
CA ASP A 54 -1.38 6.48 -5.27
C ASP A 54 -0.05 6.94 -4.69
N LEU A 55 0.07 6.90 -3.36
CA LEU A 55 1.32 7.08 -2.64
C LEU A 55 1.77 5.69 -2.17
N HIS A 56 3.02 5.34 -2.44
CA HIS A 56 3.55 4.01 -2.15
C HIS A 56 4.78 4.13 -1.26
N LEU A 57 4.93 3.19 -0.32
CA LEU A 57 6.16 2.98 0.44
C LEU A 57 6.54 1.52 0.35
N PHE A 58 7.63 1.20 -0.33
CA PHE A 58 8.08 -0.18 -0.55
C PHE A 58 9.52 -0.36 -0.09
N LYS A 59 9.87 -1.59 0.33
CA LYS A 59 11.26 -1.95 0.59
C LYS A 59 12.09 -1.74 -0.68
N GLU A 60 13.34 -1.32 -0.52
CA GLU A 60 14.25 -1.15 -1.66
C GLU A 60 14.37 -2.45 -2.46
N GLY A 61 14.43 -2.31 -3.78
CA GLY A 61 14.50 -3.44 -4.71
C GLY A 61 13.13 -4.03 -5.08
N ILE A 62 12.04 -3.57 -4.46
CA ILE A 62 10.68 -3.97 -4.79
C ILE A 62 9.92 -2.80 -5.41
N ARG A 63 9.53 -2.91 -6.68
CA ARG A 63 8.67 -1.93 -7.33
C ARG A 63 7.21 -2.13 -6.88
N PRO A 64 6.39 -1.07 -6.73
CA PRO A 64 4.96 -1.19 -6.43
C PRO A 64 4.12 -1.68 -7.63
N LEU A 65 4.57 -2.76 -8.24
CA LEU A 65 4.04 -3.37 -9.47
C LEU A 65 3.77 -4.85 -9.19
N TRP A 66 2.74 -5.41 -9.83
CA TRP A 66 2.36 -6.81 -9.65
C TRP A 66 3.30 -7.75 -10.42
N GLU A 67 3.96 -7.22 -11.45
CA GLU A 67 4.97 -7.88 -12.27
C GLU A 67 6.31 -8.03 -11.54
N ASP A 68 6.54 -7.29 -10.45
CA ASP A 68 7.74 -7.42 -9.63
C ASP A 68 7.80 -8.83 -9.03
N SER A 69 8.98 -9.46 -9.08
CA SER A 69 9.18 -10.84 -8.63
C SER A 69 8.85 -11.04 -7.15
N ALA A 70 8.95 -9.99 -6.33
CA ALA A 70 8.54 -10.04 -4.94
C ALA A 70 7.02 -9.96 -4.75
N ASN A 71 6.26 -9.45 -5.73
CA ASN A 71 4.83 -9.22 -5.60
C ASN A 71 3.98 -10.22 -6.41
N CYS A 72 4.54 -10.87 -7.44
CA CYS A 72 3.76 -11.63 -8.42
C CYS A 72 2.99 -12.82 -7.84
N ASN A 73 3.53 -13.48 -6.81
CA ASN A 73 2.87 -14.57 -6.08
C ASN A 73 2.17 -14.09 -4.78
N GLY A 74 2.16 -12.78 -4.59
CA GLY A 74 1.72 -12.11 -3.39
C GLY A 74 0.25 -11.72 -3.42
N GLY A 75 -0.09 -10.88 -2.47
CA GLY A 75 -1.40 -10.25 -2.41
C GLY A 75 -1.34 -9.01 -1.54
N LYS A 76 -2.54 -8.51 -1.22
CA LYS A 76 -2.67 -7.34 -0.37
C LYS A 76 -3.88 -7.39 0.53
N TRP A 77 -3.69 -6.91 1.74
CA TRP A 77 -4.78 -6.48 2.61
C TRP A 77 -5.28 -5.11 2.16
N ILE A 78 -6.59 -4.89 2.19
CA ILE A 78 -7.28 -3.70 1.69
C ILE A 78 -8.20 -3.18 2.78
N ILE A 79 -8.08 -1.88 3.11
CA ILE A 79 -8.95 -1.17 4.04
C ILE A 79 -9.52 0.06 3.33
N ARG A 80 -10.84 0.23 3.38
CA ARG A 80 -11.53 1.38 2.80
C ARG A 80 -11.88 2.39 3.88
N PHE A 81 -11.47 3.62 3.65
CA PHE A 81 -11.71 4.75 4.53
C PHE A 81 -12.61 5.78 3.84
N LYS A 82 -13.57 6.32 4.60
CA LYS A 82 -14.17 7.59 4.22
C LYS A 82 -13.09 8.66 4.15
N LYS A 83 -13.34 9.74 3.40
CA LYS A 83 -12.41 10.86 3.29
C LYS A 83 -12.00 11.42 4.66
N VAL A 84 -10.86 12.12 4.69
CA VAL A 84 -10.29 12.84 5.85
C VAL A 84 -9.57 11.95 6.88
N VAL A 85 -10.00 10.70 7.11
CA VAL A 85 -9.37 9.84 8.15
C VAL A 85 -8.15 9.07 7.66
N SER A 86 -8.02 8.85 6.36
CA SER A 86 -7.00 7.99 5.75
C SER A 86 -5.56 8.43 6.02
N GLY A 87 -5.32 9.73 6.14
CA GLY A 87 -3.98 10.28 6.36
C GLY A 87 -3.34 9.84 7.68
N ARG A 88 -4.13 9.74 8.75
CA ARG A 88 -3.66 9.24 10.05
C ARG A 88 -3.31 7.76 10.00
N PHE A 89 -4.19 6.94 9.43
CA PHE A 89 -3.93 5.51 9.28
C PHE A 89 -2.74 5.21 8.37
N TRP A 90 -2.51 6.06 7.36
CA TRP A 90 -1.30 5.99 6.54
C TRP A 90 -0.04 6.28 7.36
N GLU A 91 -0.03 7.34 8.16
CA GLU A 91 1.09 7.67 9.04
C GLU A 91 1.39 6.53 10.03
N ASP A 92 0.37 6.05 10.75
CA ASP A 92 0.50 4.94 11.71
C ASP A 92 1.06 3.67 11.03
N LEU A 93 0.58 3.35 9.82
CA LEU A 93 1.07 2.18 9.07
C LEU A 93 2.52 2.33 8.63
N VAL A 94 2.89 3.51 8.10
CA VAL A 94 4.23 3.77 7.60
C VAL A 94 5.25 3.75 8.75
N LEU A 95 4.89 4.30 9.91
CA LEU A 95 5.71 4.20 11.11
C LEU A 95 5.89 2.74 11.56
N ALA A 96 4.82 1.94 11.56
CA ALA A 96 4.91 0.52 11.89
C ALA A 96 5.79 -0.26 10.90
N LEU A 97 5.77 0.07 9.61
CA LEU A 97 6.63 -0.54 8.59
C LEU A 97 8.11 -0.16 8.77
N VAL A 98 8.40 1.13 8.93
CA VAL A 98 9.77 1.63 9.07
C VAL A 98 10.39 1.17 10.40
N GLY A 99 9.57 1.08 11.45
CA GLY A 99 9.95 0.55 12.76
C GLY A 99 9.98 -0.98 12.86
N ASP A 100 9.73 -1.70 11.76
CA ASP A 100 9.73 -3.17 11.70
C ASP A 100 8.82 -3.84 12.74
N GLN A 101 7.61 -3.29 12.91
CA GLN A 101 6.68 -3.69 13.97
C GLN A 101 5.60 -4.67 13.50
N LEU A 102 5.45 -4.88 12.19
CA LEU A 102 4.45 -5.80 11.66
C LEU A 102 4.93 -7.24 11.77
N ASP A 103 4.00 -8.13 12.13
CA ASP A 103 4.26 -9.56 12.21
C ASP A 103 4.54 -10.07 10.78
N TYR A 104 5.50 -10.99 10.62
CA TYR A 104 5.98 -11.44 9.30
C TYR A 104 6.57 -10.30 8.45
N GLY A 105 7.27 -9.35 9.08
CA GLY A 105 7.86 -8.19 8.44
C GLY A 105 8.64 -8.50 7.15
N ASP A 106 9.40 -9.60 7.08
CA ASP A 106 10.14 -10.02 5.87
C ASP A 106 9.24 -10.35 4.67
N ASP A 107 8.05 -10.89 4.92
CA ASP A 107 7.03 -11.18 3.90
C ASP A 107 6.35 -9.90 3.40
N VAL A 108 6.44 -8.79 4.14
CA VAL A 108 5.86 -7.50 3.73
C VAL A 108 6.72 -6.85 2.63
N CYS A 109 6.09 -6.52 1.51
CA CYS A 109 6.70 -5.79 0.40
C CYS A 109 6.64 -4.28 0.59
N GLY A 110 5.48 -3.78 1.04
CA GLY A 110 5.22 -2.35 1.15
C GLY A 110 3.76 -2.03 1.41
N ALA A 111 3.44 -0.73 1.37
CA ALA A 111 2.09 -0.22 1.52
C ALA A 111 1.74 0.81 0.45
N VAL A 112 0.44 0.93 0.19
CA VAL A 112 -0.12 1.87 -0.78
C VAL A 112 -1.28 2.62 -0.13
N LEU A 113 -1.28 3.94 -0.24
CA LEU A 113 -2.45 4.77 -0.02
C LEU A 113 -2.99 5.28 -1.35
N SER A 114 -4.17 4.80 -1.71
CA SER A 114 -4.90 5.15 -2.91
C SER A 114 -5.96 6.20 -2.63
N ILE A 115 -5.68 7.44 -3.02
CA ILE A 115 -6.62 8.56 -2.95
C ILE A 115 -7.59 8.44 -4.13
N ARG A 116 -8.90 8.30 -3.87
CA ARG A 116 -9.95 8.24 -4.92
C ARG A 116 -11.00 9.33 -4.70
N PHE A 117 -12.06 9.35 -5.49
CA PHE A 117 -13.06 10.43 -5.39
C PHE A 117 -13.94 10.26 -4.14
N ASN A 118 -14.51 9.06 -3.94
CA ASN A 118 -15.48 8.78 -2.87
C ASN A 118 -14.85 8.30 -1.56
N GLU A 119 -13.78 7.53 -1.66
CA GLU A 119 -13.11 6.87 -0.54
C GLU A 119 -11.60 6.85 -0.76
N ASP A 120 -10.85 6.61 0.30
CA ASP A 120 -9.42 6.33 0.20
C ASP A 120 -9.19 4.87 0.58
N ILE A 121 -8.22 4.24 -0.07
CA ILE A 121 -7.97 2.81 0.11
C ILE A 121 -6.53 2.64 0.59
N LEU A 122 -6.36 2.06 1.78
CA LEU A 122 -5.06 1.69 2.31
C LEU A 122 -4.81 0.22 2.00
N SER A 123 -3.62 -0.12 1.51
CA SER A 123 -3.24 -1.49 1.23
C SER A 123 -1.87 -1.84 1.79
N VAL A 124 -1.70 -3.08 2.26
CA VAL A 124 -0.41 -3.65 2.66
C VAL A 124 -0.16 -4.87 1.79
N TRP A 125 0.98 -4.90 1.11
CA TRP A 125 1.35 -5.93 0.14
C TRP A 125 2.33 -6.90 0.77
N ASN A 126 2.16 -8.19 0.49
CA ASN A 126 3.04 -9.25 0.98
C ASN A 126 3.42 -10.21 -0.16
N ARG A 127 4.52 -10.95 0.00
CA ARG A 127 5.17 -11.72 -1.08
C ARG A 127 4.45 -13.01 -1.43
N ASN A 128 3.82 -13.64 -0.44
CA ASN A 128 3.23 -14.97 -0.61
C ASN A 128 1.76 -15.01 -0.18
N ALA A 129 0.84 -15.06 -1.15
CA ALA A 129 -0.58 -15.20 -0.86
C ALA A 129 -1.01 -16.62 -0.42
N SER A 130 -0.17 -17.63 -0.62
CA SER A 130 -0.48 -19.03 -0.26
C SER A 130 -0.17 -19.37 1.20
N ASP A 131 0.67 -18.57 1.87
CA ASP A 131 0.94 -18.72 3.30
C ASP A 131 -0.19 -18.09 4.12
N HIS A 132 -1.23 -18.89 4.38
CA HIS A 132 -2.41 -18.46 5.10
C HIS A 132 -2.09 -18.02 6.54
N GLN A 133 -1.09 -18.62 7.18
CA GLN A 133 -0.72 -18.25 8.55
C GLN A 133 -0.06 -16.87 8.57
N ALA A 134 0.91 -16.63 7.67
CA ALA A 134 1.55 -15.32 7.54
C ALA A 134 0.54 -14.23 7.15
N VAL A 135 -0.33 -14.50 6.17
CA VAL A 135 -1.37 -13.56 5.70
C VAL A 135 -2.31 -13.16 6.84
N MET A 136 -2.75 -14.11 7.66
CA MET A 136 -3.68 -13.84 8.76
C MET A 136 -3.00 -13.17 9.96
N ALA A 137 -1.77 -13.56 10.28
CA ALA A 137 -0.99 -12.88 11.32
C ALA A 137 -0.68 -11.43 10.94
N LEU A 138 -0.32 -11.17 9.68
CA LEU A 138 -0.13 -9.83 9.16
C LEU A 138 -1.40 -8.98 9.30
N ARG A 139 -2.58 -9.53 8.99
CA ARG A 139 -3.88 -8.86 9.21
C ARG A 139 -4.04 -8.40 10.65
N ASP A 140 -3.81 -9.32 11.58
CA ASP A 140 -4.04 -9.07 13.00
C ASP A 140 -3.02 -8.07 13.55
N SER A 141 -1.78 -8.11 13.04
CA SER A 141 -0.74 -7.12 13.34
C SER A 141 -1.09 -5.72 12.81
N ILE A 142 -1.59 -5.61 11.57
CA ILE A 142 -2.06 -4.34 11.00
C ILE A 142 -3.19 -3.76 11.86
N LYS A 143 -4.20 -4.56 12.21
CA LYS A 143 -5.33 -4.11 13.07
C LYS A 143 -4.84 -3.57 14.41
N ARG A 144 -3.88 -4.26 15.03
CA ARG A 144 -3.30 -3.89 16.33
C ARG A 144 -2.58 -2.55 16.28
N HIS A 145 -1.67 -2.36 15.31
CA HIS A 145 -0.87 -1.14 15.19
C HIS A 145 -1.71 0.07 14.77
N LEU A 146 -2.70 -0.14 13.88
CA LEU A 146 -3.63 0.91 13.48
C LEU A 146 -4.72 1.19 14.52
N LYS A 147 -4.80 0.39 15.59
CA LYS A 147 -5.92 0.39 16.55
C LYS A 147 -7.26 0.43 15.81
N LEU A 148 -7.36 -0.39 14.76
CA LEU A 148 -8.41 -0.28 13.76
C LEU A 148 -9.77 -0.58 14.40
N PRO A 149 -10.73 0.37 14.38
CA PRO A 149 -12.06 0.14 14.92
C PRO A 149 -12.75 -1.05 14.23
N HIS A 150 -13.54 -1.81 14.98
CA HIS A 150 -14.26 -3.00 14.46
C HIS A 150 -15.23 -2.68 13.31
N SER A 151 -15.62 -1.42 13.13
CA SER A 151 -16.43 -0.96 11.99
C SER A 151 -15.71 -1.02 10.66
N TYR A 152 -14.37 -1.05 10.64
CA TYR A 152 -13.59 -1.17 9.42
C TYR A 152 -13.33 -2.64 9.08
N VAL A 153 -13.66 -2.99 7.85
CA VAL A 153 -13.44 -4.31 7.29
C VAL A 153 -12.09 -4.33 6.57
N MET A 154 -11.33 -5.42 6.76
CA MET A 154 -10.13 -5.71 5.98
C MET A 154 -10.41 -6.86 5.04
N GLU A 155 -10.10 -6.67 3.76
CA GLU A 155 -10.29 -7.69 2.72
C GLU A 155 -8.93 -8.08 2.15
N TYR A 156 -8.75 -9.36 1.79
CA TYR A 156 -7.52 -9.80 1.16
C TYR A 156 -7.75 -10.08 -0.32
N LYS A 157 -6.80 -9.66 -1.17
CA LYS A 157 -6.82 -10.00 -2.58
C LYS A 157 -5.44 -10.43 -3.08
N PRO A 158 -5.28 -11.69 -3.51
CA PRO A 158 -4.13 -12.13 -4.27
C PRO A 158 -3.93 -11.29 -5.55
N HIS A 159 -2.69 -11.05 -5.92
CA HIS A 159 -2.40 -10.23 -7.10
C HIS A 159 -2.86 -10.94 -8.38
N ASP A 160 -2.64 -12.25 -8.53
CA ASP A 160 -3.09 -13.06 -9.67
C ASP A 160 -4.60 -12.91 -9.97
N ALA A 161 -5.43 -12.88 -8.93
CA ALA A 161 -6.87 -12.68 -9.02
C ALA A 161 -7.22 -11.29 -9.55
N SER A 162 -6.42 -10.28 -9.21
CA SER A 162 -6.58 -8.90 -9.70
C SER A 162 -6.28 -8.76 -11.20
N LEU A 163 -5.44 -9.65 -11.74
CA LEU A 163 -5.05 -9.66 -13.15
C LEU A 163 -6.13 -10.30 -14.00
N ARG A 164 -6.62 -11.44 -13.53
CA ARG A 164 -7.68 -12.19 -14.21
C ARG A 164 -8.97 -11.37 -14.34
N ASP A 165 -9.30 -10.57 -13.34
CA ASP A 165 -10.53 -9.77 -13.33
C ASP A 165 -10.33 -8.29 -13.69
N ASN A 166 -9.10 -7.89 -14.08
CA ASN A 166 -8.72 -6.50 -14.37
C ASN A 166 -9.18 -5.50 -13.30
N SER A 167 -9.15 -5.91 -12.03
CA SER A 167 -9.67 -5.12 -10.91
C SER A 167 -8.77 -5.22 -9.70
N SER A 168 -8.27 -4.09 -9.21
CA SER A 168 -7.42 -4.07 -8.01
C SER A 168 -8.19 -4.18 -6.69
N TYR A 169 -9.50 -3.92 -6.68
CA TYR A 169 -10.28 -3.69 -5.44
C TYR A 169 -11.69 -4.32 -5.43
N ARG A 170 -12.12 -5.01 -6.49
CA ARG A 170 -13.39 -5.78 -6.51
C ARG A 170 -13.08 -7.27 -6.39
N ASN A 171 -14.09 -8.09 -6.09
CA ASN A 171 -13.96 -9.55 -5.96
C ASN A 171 -12.85 -9.96 -4.99
N THR A 172 -12.80 -9.28 -3.86
CA THR A 172 -11.86 -9.57 -2.78
C THR A 172 -12.36 -10.79 -2.01
N TRP A 173 -11.43 -11.57 -1.46
CA TRP A 173 -11.77 -12.69 -0.60
C TRP A 173 -11.98 -12.14 0.81
N LEU A 174 -13.15 -12.40 1.39
CA LEU A 174 -13.50 -11.97 2.75
C LEU A 174 -13.92 -13.18 3.60
N ARG A 175 -13.26 -13.32 4.76
CA ARG A 175 -13.82 -13.75 6.05
C ARG A 175 -13.14 -13.00 7.19
#